data_AF-A0A350AR05-F1
#
_entry.id   AF-A0A350AR05-F1
#
_cell.length_a   1.000
_cell.length_b   1.000
_cell.length_c   1.000
_cell.angle_alpha   90.00
_cell.angle_beta   90.00
_cell.angle_gamma   90.00
#
_symmetry.space_group_name_H-M   'P 1'
#
loop_
_entity.id
_entity.type
_entity.pdbx_description
1 polymer ?
#
loop_
_entity_poly.entity_id
_entity_poly.type
_entity_poly.pdbx_seq_one_letter_code
_entity_poly.pdbx_strand_id
1 'polypeptide(L)' 'MNVSLTDKLEEFVNELVEKGRYRSASEVVREGLRLLEIRESQLQTKPENQEKPKSSEK' A
#
# COMPACT_ATOMS: atom_id res chain seq x y z
N MET A 1 15.20 12.16 2.80
CA MET A 1 14.79 11.73 1.45
C MET A 1 13.66 12.64 1.00
N ASN A 2 13.71 13.17 -0.22
CA ASN A 2 12.64 13.98 -0.81
C ASN A 2 11.92 13.15 -1.87
N VAL A 3 10.59 13.19 -1.92
CA VAL A 3 9.78 12.47 -2.89
C VAL A 3 8.78 13.43 -3.51
N SER A 4 8.63 13.37 -4.82
CA SER A 4 7.64 14.16 -5.55
C SER A 4 6.34 13.37 -5.65
N LEU A 5 5.23 14.03 -5.37
CA LEU A 5 3.90 13.49 -5.54
C LEU A 5 3.31 14.02 -6.85
N THR A 6 2.31 13.32 -7.39
CA THR A 6 1.48 13.89 -8.46
C THR A 6 0.51 14.90 -7.88
N ASP A 7 0.03 15.85 -8.69
CA ASP A 7 -0.90 16.91 -8.25
C ASP A 7 -2.10 16.35 -7.47
N LYS A 8 -2.67 15.24 -7.96
CA LYS A 8 -3.79 14.55 -7.30
C LYS A 8 -3.45 14.03 -5.89
N LEU A 9 -2.23 13.51 -5.71
CA LEU A 9 -1.77 13.02 -4.42
C LEU A 9 -1.42 14.17 -3.48
N GLU A 10 -0.88 15.28 -3.99
CA GLU A 10 -0.67 16.49 -3.20
C GLU A 10 -1.99 17.04 -2.68
N GLU A 11 -3.01 17.17 -3.53
CA GLU A 11 -4.35 17.63 -3.13
C GLU A 11 -4.93 16.73 -2.04
N PHE A 12 -4.86 15.41 -2.21
CA PHE A 12 -5.32 14.45 -1.21
C PHE A 12 -4.58 14.60 0.14
N VAL A 13 -3.25 14.72 0.11
CA VAL A 13 -2.44 14.90 1.33
C VAL A 13 -2.78 16.22 2.02
N ASN A 14 -2.91 17.30 1.26
CA ASN A 14 -3.26 18.62 1.77
C ASN A 14 -4.63 18.61 2.44
N GLU A 15 -5.65 18.03 1.81
CA GLU A 15 -6.98 17.89 2.41
C GLU A 15 -6.94 17.15 3.76
N LEU A 16 -6.12 16.11 3.87
CA LEU A 16 -5.98 15.31 5.09
C LEU A 16 -5.34 16.11 6.24
N VAL A 17 -4.37 16.96 5.91
CA VAL A 17 -3.71 17.84 6.89
C VAL A 17 -4.63 19.00 7.28
N GLU A 18 -5.29 19.64 6.31
CA GLU A 18 -6.23 20.75 6.53
C GLU A 18 -7.42 20.33 7.39
N LYS A 19 -7.94 19.10 7.19
CA LYS A 19 -8.99 18.51 8.03
C LYS A 19 -8.51 18.15 9.44
N GLY A 20 -7.23 18.37 9.76
CA GLY A 20 -6.62 18.09 11.06
C GLY A 20 -6.45 16.61 11.36
N ARG A 21 -6.64 15.71 10.37
CA ARG A 21 -6.48 14.27 10.56
C ARG A 21 -5.01 13.88 10.73
N TYR A 22 -4.11 14.66 10.17
CA TYR A 22 -2.67 14.49 10.30
C TYR A 22 -1.99 15.85 10.50
N ARG A 23 -0.84 15.86 11.17
CA ARG A 23 -0.11 17.10 11.49
C ARG A 23 0.83 17.56 10.38
N SER A 24 1.14 16.67 9.43
CA SER A 24 2.04 16.97 8.32
C SER A 24 1.86 16.02 7.14
N ALA A 25 2.27 16.45 5.96
CA ALA A 25 2.32 15.60 4.77
C ALA A 25 3.17 14.33 4.98
N SER A 26 4.30 14.46 5.67
CA SER A 26 5.17 13.32 5.98
C SER A 26 4.49 12.27 6.84
N GLU A 27 3.53 12.66 7.69
CA GLU A 27 2.75 11.72 8.49
C GLU A 27 1.76 10.92 7.65
N VAL A 28 1.06 11.59 6.72
CA VAL A 28 0.17 10.95 5.75
C VAL A 28 0.93 9.92 4.92
N VAL A 29 2.09 10.30 4.39
CA VAL A 29 2.92 9.43 3.54
C VAL A 29 3.40 8.20 4.33
N ARG A 30 3.84 8.38 5.58
CA ARG A 30 4.26 7.25 6.43
C ARG A 30 3.12 6.26 6.68
N GLU A 31 1.91 6.76 6.91
CA GLU A 31 0.75 5.89 7.11
C GLU A 31 0.41 5.12 5.84
N GLY A 32 0.44 5.77 4.67
CA GLY A 32 0.26 5.09 3.38
C GLY A 32 1.31 4.00 3.12
N LEU A 33 2.58 4.27 3.44
CA LEU A 33 3.66 3.28 3.29
C LEU A 33 3.52 2.12 4.29
N ARG A 34 3.07 2.37 5.52
CA ARG A 34 2.78 1.31 6.50
C ARG A 34 1.69 0.37 6.00
N LEU A 35 0.62 0.90 5.42
CA LEU A 35 -0.44 0.08 4.82
C LEU A 35 0.07 -0.74 3.63
N LEU A 36 0.95 -0.16 2.81
CA LEU A 36 1.60 -0.88 1.72
C LEU A 36 2.48 -2.02 2.25
N GLU A 37 3.32 -1.76 3.26
CA GLU A 37 4.17 -2.78 3.89
C GLU A 37 3.35 -3.95 4.45
N ILE A 38 2.24 -3.67 5.12
CA ILE A 38 1.31 -4.69 5.63
C ILE A 38 0.77 -5.53 4.46
N ARG A 39 0.32 -4.90 3.38
CA ARG A 39 -0.20 -5.59 2.19
C ARG A 39 0.86 -6.49 1.54
N GLU A 40 2.07 -5.96 1.35
CA GLU A 40 3.19 -6.71 0.76
C GLU A 40 3.58 -7.90 1.64
N SER A 41 3.60 -7.75 2.97
CA SER A 41 3.88 -8.85 3.88
C SER A 41 2.85 -9.99 3.76
N GLN A 42 1.56 -9.65 3.60
CA GLN A 42 0.51 -10.65 3.42
C GLN A 42 0.62 -11.39 2.08
N LEU A 43 1.01 -10.68 1.00
CA LEU A 43 1.23 -11.30 -0.31
C LEU A 43 2.43 -12.26 -0.28
N GLN A 44 3.51 -11.90 0.43
CA GLN A 44 4.66 -12.78 0.59
C GLN A 44 4.36 -14.03 1.44
N THR A 45 3.41 -13.94 2.38
CA THR A 45 2.98 -15.09 3.19
C THR A 45 2.00 -16.03 2.48
N LYS A 46 1.56 -15.72 1.25
CA LYS A 46 0.70 -16.61 0.46
C LYS A 46 1.62 -17.38 -0.50
N PRO A 47 2.06 -18.61 -0.17
CA PRO A 47 2.75 -19.43 -1.15
C PRO A 47 1.77 -19.70 -2.29
N GLU A 48 2.04 -19.10 -3.44
CA GLU A 48 1.41 -19.41 -4.71
C GLU A 48 1.87 -20.81 -5.16
N ASN A 49 1.39 -21.84 -4.48
CA ASN A 49 1.61 -23.23 -4.84
C ASN A 49 0.53 -24.10 -4.20
N GLN A 50 -0.65 -24.16 -4.83
CA GLN A 50 -1.46 -25.36 -4.91
C GLN A 50 -2.66 -25.12 -5.84
N GLU A 51 -2.40 -25.13 -7.14
CA GLU A 51 -3.37 -25.61 -8.13
C GLU A 51 -2.66 -25.95 -9.45
N LYS A 52 -2.28 -27.22 -9.60
CA LYS A 52 -2.47 -27.92 -10.86
C LYS A 52 -3.20 -29.23 -10.57
N PRO A 53 -4.47 -29.39 -10.98
CA PRO A 53 -5.07 -30.70 -11.01
C PRO A 53 -4.36 -31.48 -12.13
N LYS A 54 -3.61 -32.52 -11.78
CA LYS A 54 -3.34 -33.59 -12.76
C LYS A 54 -4.39 -34.66 -12.54
N SER A 55 -5.47 -34.49 -13.29
CA SER A 55 -6.43 -35.53 -13.63
C SER A 55 -5.70 -36.83 -13.99
N SER A 56 -6.39 -37.92 -13.68
CA SER A 56 -6.17 -39.27 -14.20
C SER A 56 -5.63 -39.31 -15.62
N GLU A 57 -4.64 -40.18 -15.85
CA GLU A 57 -4.48 -41.11 -16.97
C GLU A 57 -3.13 -41.80 -16.68
N LYS A 58 -2.97 -43.09 -16.38
CA LYS A 58 -3.61 -44.33 -16.82
C LYS A 58 -3.28 -45.43 -15.81
#